data_AF-A0AA96P9D4-F1
#
_entry.id   AF-A0AA96P9D4-F1
#
_cell.length_a   1.000
_cell.length_b   1.000
_cell.length_c   1.000
_cell.angle_alpha   90.00
_cell.angle_beta   90.00
_cell.angle_gamma   90.00
#
_symmetry.space_group_name_H-M   'P 1'
#
loop_
_entity.id
_entity.type
_entity.pdbx_description
1 polymer ?
#
loop_
_entity_poly.entity_id
_entity_poly.type
_entity_poly.pdbx_seq_one_letter_code
_entity_poly.pdbx_strand_id
1 'polypeptide(L)'
;MKNKAFWRMISEMPPIDWALLAAEQRGYRHTPATIKRFMATKKRNLAIKRKARAKEKPPRPPVRQRLRINSVEVLLGSMETGAWYGRTDIQRLSGLKRGTVATAILRAESLGLLTRTRNPAWERQGGAECEFLYQKTSDAGSTAEQTSECDRNELEREN
;
A
#
# COMPACT_ATOMS: atom_id res chain seq x y z
N MET A 1 -28.53 -24.35 7.22
CA MET A 1 -27.23 -24.12 7.90
C MET A 1 -26.47 -25.44 8.16
N LYS A 2 -26.09 -26.21 7.12
CA LYS A 2 -25.56 -27.58 7.30
C LYS A 2 -24.05 -27.77 7.04
N ASN A 3 -23.25 -26.70 6.93
CA ASN A 3 -21.81 -26.82 6.57
C ASN A 3 -20.82 -26.29 7.62
N LYS A 4 -21.27 -25.61 8.69
CA LYS A 4 -20.36 -24.93 9.62
C LYS A 4 -19.57 -25.91 10.51
N ALA A 5 -20.17 -27.05 10.86
CA ALA A 5 -19.51 -28.10 11.65
C ALA A 5 -18.47 -28.88 10.83
N PHE A 6 -18.76 -29.14 9.55
CA PHE A 6 -17.86 -29.85 8.64
C PHE A 6 -16.56 -29.07 8.39
N TRP A 7 -16.67 -27.76 8.13
CA TRP A 7 -15.47 -26.92 7.93
C TRP A 7 -14.65 -26.70 9.20
N ARG A 8 -15.29 -26.67 10.38
CA ARG A 8 -14.58 -26.65 11.67
C ARG A 8 -13.77 -27.93 11.88
N MET A 9 -14.38 -29.09 11.64
CA MET A 9 -13.71 -30.39 11.76
C MET A 9 -12.49 -30.50 10.84
N ILE A 10 -12.59 -30.01 9.60
CA ILE A 10 -11.44 -30.00 8.66
C ILE A 10 -10.34 -29.03 9.11
N SER A 11 -10.71 -27.86 9.66
CA SER A 11 -9.72 -26.88 10.13
C SER A 11 -8.98 -27.29 11.41
N GLU A 12 -9.60 -28.14 12.22
CA GLU A 12 -9.05 -28.63 13.48
C GLU A 12 -8.23 -29.92 13.31
N MET A 13 -8.35 -30.60 12.16
CA MET A 13 -7.47 -31.73 11.85
C MET A 13 -6.03 -31.25 11.61
N PRO A 14 -5.03 -31.84 12.27
CA PRO A 14 -3.64 -31.55 11.96
C PRO A 14 -3.38 -31.91 10.49
N PRO A 15 -2.65 -31.08 9.73
CA PRO A 15 -2.37 -31.37 8.33
C PRO A 15 -1.64 -32.71 8.22
N ILE A 16 -2.15 -33.59 7.36
CA ILE A 16 -1.57 -34.90 7.10
C ILE A 16 -0.14 -34.71 6.59
N ASP A 17 0.85 -35.08 7.39
CA ASP A 17 2.25 -35.10 6.94
C ASP A 17 2.46 -36.33 6.06
N TRP A 18 2.21 -36.16 4.76
CA TRP A 18 2.35 -37.21 3.74
C TRP A 18 3.74 -37.86 3.74
N ALA A 19 4.79 -37.16 4.20
CA ALA A 19 6.12 -37.75 4.32
C ALA A 19 6.23 -38.70 5.53
N LEU A 20 5.45 -38.45 6.58
CA LEU A 20 5.37 -39.28 7.78
C LEU A 20 4.52 -40.53 7.50
N LEU A 21 3.42 -40.37 6.76
CA LEU A 21 2.57 -41.46 6.27
C LEU A 21 3.34 -42.41 5.32
N ALA A 22 4.13 -41.85 4.38
CA ALA A 22 4.96 -42.62 3.47
C ALA A 22 6.13 -43.34 4.17
N ALA A 23 6.53 -42.89 5.37
CA ALA A 23 7.52 -43.57 6.20
C ALA A 23 6.89 -44.73 7.00
N GLU A 24 5.64 -44.61 7.46
CA GLU A 24 4.88 -45.73 8.06
C GLU A 24 4.68 -46.89 7.07
N GLN A 25 4.30 -46.59 5.82
CA GLN A 25 4.11 -47.61 4.78
C GLN A 25 5.38 -48.40 4.44
N ARG A 26 6.57 -47.87 4.76
CA ARG A 26 7.86 -48.55 4.58
C ARG A 26 8.29 -49.39 5.80
N GLY A 27 7.41 -49.61 6.78
CA GLY A 27 7.67 -50.47 7.94
C GLY A 27 8.55 -49.85 9.03
N TYR A 28 8.78 -48.54 9.00
CA TYR A 28 9.52 -47.84 10.06
C TYR A 28 8.63 -47.66 11.29
N ARG A 29 8.98 -48.29 12.43
CA ARG A 29 8.31 -48.01 13.72
C ARG A 29 8.73 -46.64 14.24
N HIS A 30 7.77 -45.72 14.32
CA HIS A 30 7.98 -44.36 14.81
C HIS A 30 8.07 -44.31 16.33
N THR A 31 9.28 -44.47 16.85
CA THR A 31 9.55 -44.11 18.25
C THR A 31 9.81 -42.60 18.34
N PRO A 32 9.56 -41.96 19.49
CA PRO A 32 9.88 -40.54 19.68
C PRO A 32 11.33 -40.19 19.32
N ALA A 33 12.26 -41.14 19.51
CA ALA A 33 13.66 -41.01 19.14
C ALA A 33 13.90 -40.96 17.62
N THR A 34 13.19 -41.77 16.83
CA THR A 34 13.34 -41.79 15.36
C THR A 34 12.72 -40.55 14.71
N ILE A 35 11.59 -40.06 15.23
CA ILE A 35 10.97 -38.80 14.79
C ILE A 35 11.91 -37.61 15.03
N LYS A 36 12.55 -37.55 16.22
CA LYS A 36 13.52 -36.50 16.56
C LYS A 36 14.71 -36.49 15.61
N ARG A 37 15.23 -37.68 15.26
CA ARG A 37 16.31 -37.82 14.27
C ARG A 37 15.88 -37.35 12.89
N PHE A 38 14.71 -37.77 12.41
CA PHE A 38 14.18 -37.36 11.10
C PHE A 38 14.00 -35.84 10.99
N MET A 39 13.43 -35.20 12.02
CA MET A 39 13.27 -33.75 12.08
C MET A 39 14.60 -33.00 12.09
N ALA A 40 15.59 -33.49 12.83
CA ALA A 40 16.94 -32.92 12.84
C ALA A 40 17.59 -32.99 11.45
N THR A 41 17.45 -34.12 10.75
CA THR A 41 17.96 -34.30 9.38
C THR A 41 17.25 -33.39 8.38
N LYS A 42 15.91 -33.26 8.49
CA LYS A 42 15.10 -32.35 7.64
C LYS A 42 15.53 -30.89 7.82
N LYS A 43 15.78 -30.46 9.06
CA LYS A 43 16.26 -29.10 9.39
C LYS A 43 17.66 -28.85 8.79
N ARG A 44 18.58 -29.80 8.91
CA ARG A 44 19.93 -29.70 8.33
C ARG A 44 19.89 -29.61 6.80
N ASN A 45 19.10 -30.45 6.14
CA ASN A 45 18.97 -30.46 4.69
C ASN A 45 18.32 -29.16 4.14
N LEU A 46 17.37 -28.58 4.88
CA LEU A 46 16.78 -27.29 4.53
C LEU A 46 17.81 -26.15 4.60
N ALA A 47 18.66 -26.15 5.62
CA ALA A 47 19.73 -25.15 5.77
C ALA A 47 20.76 -25.24 4.62
N ILE A 48 21.14 -26.45 4.22
CA ILE A 48 22.04 -26.69 3.09
C ILE A 48 21.43 -26.17 1.78
N LYS A 49 20.14 -26.48 1.52
CA LYS A 49 19.41 -25.98 0.34
C LYS A 49 19.30 -24.46 0.31
N ARG A 50 19.09 -23.80 1.46
CA ARG A 50 19.07 -22.33 1.56
C ARG A 50 20.43 -21.71 1.24
N LYS A 51 21.52 -22.30 1.73
CA LYS A 51 22.89 -21.85 1.42
C LYS A 51 23.25 -22.04 -0.06
N ALA A 52 22.84 -23.15 -0.68
CA ALA A 52 23.03 -23.38 -2.11
C ALA A 52 22.28 -22.34 -2.96
N ARG A 53 20.99 -22.11 -2.66
CA ARG A 53 20.17 -21.09 -3.33
C ARG A 53 20.65 -19.64 -3.13
N ALA A 54 21.47 -19.38 -2.12
CA ALA A 54 22.05 -18.06 -1.89
C ALA A 54 23.29 -17.82 -2.77
N LYS A 55 24.03 -18.88 -3.13
CA LYS A 55 25.21 -18.81 -4.00
C LYS A 55 24.89 -18.77 -5.49
N GLU A 56 23.72 -19.28 -5.87
CA GLU A 56 23.34 -19.48 -7.28
C GLU A 56 22.44 -18.36 -7.85
N LYS A 57 22.01 -17.40 -7.02
CA LYS A 57 21.15 -16.31 -7.50
C LYS A 57 21.99 -15.22 -8.15
N PRO A 58 21.73 -14.86 -9.42
CA PRO A 58 22.32 -13.65 -9.99
C PRO A 58 21.90 -12.43 -9.14
N PRO A 59 22.75 -11.39 -9.06
CA PRO A 59 22.39 -10.18 -8.36
C PRO A 59 21.06 -9.66 -8.89
N ARG A 60 20.13 -9.34 -7.99
CA ARG A 60 18.85 -8.74 -8.39
C ARG A 60 19.18 -7.46 -9.17
N PRO A 61 18.53 -7.21 -10.32
CA PRO A 61 18.75 -5.96 -11.05
C PRO A 61 18.50 -4.79 -10.10
N PRO A 62 19.29 -3.72 -10.17
CA PRO A 62 19.11 -2.56 -9.32
C PRO A 62 17.67 -2.10 -9.45
N VAL A 63 16.98 -2.01 -8.31
CA VAL A 63 15.60 -1.51 -8.25
C VAL A 63 15.63 -0.12 -8.85
N ARG A 64 15.07 0.04 -10.06
CA ARG A 64 14.95 1.36 -10.70
C ARG A 64 14.34 2.29 -9.67
N GLN A 65 15.11 3.26 -9.19
CA GLN A 65 14.63 4.27 -8.26
C GLN A 65 13.52 5.02 -9.00
N ARG A 66 12.27 4.72 -8.65
CA ARG A 66 11.14 5.48 -9.14
C ARG A 66 11.26 6.85 -8.49
N LEU A 67 11.43 7.89 -9.30
CA LEU A 67 11.28 9.28 -8.86
C LEU A 67 9.97 9.35 -8.07
N ARG A 68 10.04 9.66 -6.78
CA ARG A 68 8.88 9.76 -5.89
C ARG A 68 8.17 11.06 -6.20
N ILE A 69 7.46 11.10 -7.33
CA ILE A 69 6.60 12.23 -7.65
C ILE A 69 5.48 12.25 -6.62
N ASN A 70 5.31 13.37 -5.90
CA ASN A 70 4.26 13.52 -4.91
C ASN A 70 2.91 13.59 -5.64
N SER A 71 2.08 12.57 -5.46
CA SER A 71 0.80 12.47 -6.16
C SER A 71 -0.16 13.62 -5.84
N VAL A 72 0.00 14.27 -4.67
CA VAL A 72 -0.82 15.43 -4.28
C VAL A 72 -0.43 16.66 -5.10
N GLU A 73 0.86 16.91 -5.30
CA GLU A 73 1.34 18.03 -6.12
C GLU A 73 0.91 17.87 -7.58
N VAL A 74 1.01 16.66 -8.14
CA VAL A 74 0.55 16.38 -9.52
C VAL A 74 -0.96 16.60 -9.64
N LEU A 75 -1.72 16.16 -8.64
CA LEU A 75 -3.17 16.36 -8.62
C LEU A 75 -3.52 17.85 -8.58
N LEU A 76 -2.97 18.59 -7.62
CA LEU A 76 -3.27 20.02 -7.43
C LEU A 76 -2.74 20.88 -8.57
N GLY A 77 -1.61 20.52 -9.18
CA GLY A 77 -1.05 21.19 -10.35
C GLY A 77 -1.85 20.97 -11.63
N SER A 78 -2.68 19.93 -11.67
CA SER A 78 -3.58 19.66 -12.81
C SER A 78 -4.96 20.33 -12.70
N MET A 79 -5.26 20.95 -11.57
CA MET A 79 -6.54 21.60 -11.28
C MET A 79 -6.38 23.12 -11.30
N GLU A 80 -7.32 23.82 -11.93
CA GLU A 80 -7.41 25.27 -11.83
C GLU A 80 -8.04 25.67 -10.50
N THR A 81 -7.53 26.74 -9.90
CA THR A 81 -8.06 27.28 -8.65
C THR A 81 -9.47 27.84 -8.87
N GLY A 82 -10.41 27.49 -7.99
CA GLY A 82 -11.80 27.94 -8.09
C GLY A 82 -12.71 27.12 -9.01
N ALA A 83 -12.18 26.19 -9.83
CA ALA A 83 -13.00 25.29 -10.63
C ALA A 83 -13.40 24.02 -9.86
N TRP A 84 -14.60 23.50 -10.15
CA TRP A 84 -15.12 22.27 -9.55
C TRP A 84 -14.90 21.08 -10.49
N TYR A 85 -14.32 20.01 -9.95
CA TYR A 85 -14.00 18.80 -10.72
C TYR A 85 -14.57 17.55 -10.07
N GLY A 86 -15.11 16.64 -10.88
CA GLY A 86 -15.39 15.28 -10.44
C GLY A 86 -14.09 14.47 -10.32
N ARG A 87 -14.15 13.34 -9.62
CA ARG A 87 -13.00 12.43 -9.49
C ARG A 87 -12.51 11.94 -10.86
N THR A 88 -13.44 11.72 -11.79
CA THR A 88 -13.14 11.26 -13.15
C THR A 88 -12.39 12.32 -13.95
N ASP A 89 -12.76 13.59 -13.79
CA ASP A 89 -12.11 14.72 -14.45
C ASP A 89 -10.68 14.87 -13.94
N ILE A 90 -10.50 14.84 -12.62
CA ILE A 90 -9.18 14.90 -11.97
C ILE A 90 -8.29 13.74 -12.45
N GLN A 91 -8.86 12.54 -12.62
CA GLN A 91 -8.11 11.40 -13.15
C GLN A 91 -7.61 11.64 -14.58
N ARG A 92 -8.45 12.24 -15.44
CA ARG A 92 -8.08 12.56 -16.83
C ARG A 92 -7.03 13.66 -16.88
N LEU A 93 -7.17 14.71 -16.07
CA LEU A 93 -6.26 15.86 -16.04
C LEU A 93 -4.89 15.50 -15.46
N SER A 94 -4.85 14.80 -14.33
CA SER A 94 -3.59 14.46 -13.64
C SER A 94 -2.83 13.29 -14.26
N GLY A 95 -3.47 12.49 -15.13
CA GLY A 95 -2.91 11.24 -15.66
C GLY A 95 -2.65 10.16 -14.60
N LEU A 96 -3.06 10.38 -13.35
CA LEU A 96 -2.86 9.46 -12.25
C LEU A 96 -3.86 8.29 -12.32
N LYS A 97 -3.48 7.13 -11.77
CA LYS A 97 -4.39 5.98 -11.67
C LYS A 97 -5.53 6.29 -10.71
N ARG A 98 -6.74 5.77 -10.99
CA ARG A 98 -7.96 5.95 -10.16
C ARG A 98 -7.74 5.75 -8.65
N GLY A 99 -6.96 4.74 -8.25
CA GLY A 99 -6.63 4.48 -6.84
C GLY A 99 -5.67 5.52 -6.22
N THR A 100 -4.68 5.95 -6.99
CA THR A 100 -3.75 7.03 -6.60
C THR A 100 -4.49 8.35 -6.45
N VAL A 101 -5.42 8.66 -7.37
CA VAL A 101 -6.28 9.85 -7.29
C VAL A 101 -7.11 9.85 -6.01
N ALA A 102 -7.80 8.75 -5.68
CA ALA A 102 -8.56 8.67 -4.41
C ALA A 102 -7.68 8.95 -3.19
N THR A 103 -6.48 8.37 -3.18
CA THR A 103 -5.56 8.52 -2.04
C THR A 103 -5.02 9.95 -1.97
N ALA A 104 -4.72 10.57 -3.11
CA ALA A 104 -4.27 11.94 -3.20
C ALA A 104 -5.36 12.94 -2.81
N ILE A 105 -6.61 12.73 -3.22
CA ILE A 105 -7.77 13.53 -2.81
C ILE A 105 -7.94 13.48 -1.30
N LEU A 106 -7.97 12.27 -0.70
CA LEU A 106 -8.13 12.13 0.76
C LEU A 106 -7.01 12.85 1.53
N ARG A 107 -5.77 12.78 1.04
CA ARG A 107 -4.65 13.52 1.65
C ARG A 107 -4.79 15.03 1.47
N ALA A 108 -5.11 15.49 0.28
CA ALA A 108 -5.28 16.92 0.00
C ALA A 108 -6.46 17.52 0.80
N GLU A 109 -7.55 16.77 0.97
CA GLU A 109 -8.67 17.14 1.84
C GLU A 109 -8.23 17.22 3.31
N SER A 110 -7.48 16.23 3.83
CA SER A 110 -6.96 16.27 5.21
C SER A 110 -6.00 17.43 5.48
N LEU A 111 -5.36 17.96 4.43
CA LEU A 111 -4.46 19.11 4.48
C LEU A 111 -5.18 20.44 4.24
N GLY A 112 -6.49 20.43 3.98
CA GLY A 112 -7.26 21.65 3.68
C GLY A 112 -6.99 22.28 2.30
N LEU A 113 -6.32 21.56 1.40
CA LEU A 113 -5.96 22.03 0.05
C LEU A 113 -7.09 21.81 -0.96
N LEU A 114 -8.05 20.95 -0.63
CA LEU A 114 -9.26 20.70 -1.39
C LEU A 114 -10.48 20.92 -0.50
N THR A 115 -11.49 21.57 -1.06
CA THR A 115 -12.86 21.53 -0.54
C THR A 115 -13.67 20.55 -1.36
N ARG A 116 -14.63 19.88 -0.71
CA ARG A 116 -15.57 18.98 -1.37
C ARG A 116 -17.00 19.43 -1.18
N THR A 117 -17.82 19.24 -2.19
CA THR A 117 -19.27 19.40 -2.11
C THR A 117 -19.97 18.23 -2.82
N ARG A 118 -21.24 17.99 -2.51
CA ARG A 118 -22.02 16.98 -3.23
C ARG A 118 -22.37 17.48 -4.62
N ASN A 119 -22.32 16.62 -5.62
CA ASN A 119 -22.72 16.99 -6.97
C ASN A 119 -24.26 17.11 -7.06
N PRO A 120 -24.82 18.32 -7.24
CA PRO A 120 -26.27 18.52 -7.27
C PRO A 120 -26.92 17.85 -8.51
N ALA A 121 -26.18 17.64 -9.59
CA ALA A 121 -26.68 16.91 -10.75
C ALA A 121 -26.91 15.42 -10.45
N TRP A 122 -26.11 14.85 -9.55
CA TRP A 122 -26.19 13.46 -9.15
C TRP A 122 -27.28 13.20 -8.11
N GLU A 123 -27.50 14.16 -7.19
CA GLU A 123 -28.60 14.10 -6.23
C GLU A 123 -29.97 14.04 -6.93
N ARG A 124 -30.14 14.72 -8.07
CA ARG A 124 -31.39 14.67 -8.85
C ARG A 124 -31.62 13.35 -9.59
N GLN A 125 -30.56 12.58 -9.88
CA GLN A 125 -30.65 11.34 -10.66
C GLN A 125 -30.80 10.08 -9.78
N GLY A 126 -30.75 10.19 -8.46
CA GLY A 126 -30.96 9.05 -7.55
C GLY A 126 -29.89 7.96 -7.66
N GLY A 127 -28.67 8.32 -8.09
CA GLY A 127 -27.56 7.37 -8.21
C GLY A 127 -27.18 6.75 -6.86
N ALA A 128 -26.81 5.46 -6.85
CA ALA A 128 -26.48 4.70 -5.64
C ALA A 128 -25.20 5.16 -4.92
N GLU A 129 -24.30 5.85 -5.63
CA GLU A 129 -23.09 6.46 -5.06
C GLU A 129 -23.09 7.96 -5.34
N CYS A 130 -23.09 8.80 -4.31
CA CYS A 130 -22.97 10.25 -4.46
C CYS A 130 -21.60 10.58 -5.07
N GLU A 131 -21.59 11.20 -6.25
CA GLU A 131 -20.38 11.81 -6.78
C GLU A 131 -20.12 13.13 -6.04
N PHE A 132 -18.91 13.28 -5.49
CA PHE A 132 -18.44 14.55 -4.91
C PHE A 132 -17.70 15.36 -5.96
N LEU A 133 -17.88 16.67 -5.91
CA LEU A 133 -17.08 17.64 -6.63
C LEU A 133 -16.00 18.19 -5.69
N TYR A 134 -14.81 18.41 -6.25
CA TYR A 134 -13.66 18.92 -5.52
C TYR A 134 -13.18 20.22 -6.14
N GLN A 135 -12.87 21.19 -5.29
CA GLN A 135 -12.32 22.48 -5.69
C GLN A 135 -11.01 22.73 -4.94
N LYS A 136 -10.01 23.22 -5.66
CA LYS A 136 -8.73 23.64 -5.10
C LYS A 136 -8.90 24.97 -4.37
N THR A 137 -8.49 25.01 -3.10
CA THR A 137 -8.68 26.18 -2.22
C THR A 137 -7.64 27.27 -2.43
N SER A 138 -6.40 26.88 -2.74
CA SER A 138 -5.32 27.82 -3.06
C SER A 138 -4.28 27.18 -3.97
N ASP A 139 -3.65 28.02 -4.79
CA ASP A 139 -2.34 27.73 -5.34
C ASP A 139 -1.34 27.88 -4.20
N ALA A 140 -1.04 26.80 -3.49
CA ALA A 140 0.14 26.77 -2.63
C ALA A 140 1.36 27.03 -3.52
N GLY A 141 1.75 28.31 -3.59
CA GLY A 141 2.60 28.90 -4.62
C GLY A 141 2.40 30.40 -4.86
N SER A 142 1.39 31.06 -4.26
CA SER A 142 1.39 32.52 -4.11
C SER A 142 2.00 32.89 -2.76
N THR A 143 3.21 33.44 -2.83
CA THR A 143 3.96 34.08 -1.74
C THR A 143 3.07 35.01 -0.91
N ALA A 144 2.50 34.49 0.17
CA ALA A 144 2.04 35.28 1.30
C ALA A 144 3.00 34.98 2.47
N GLU A 145 3.93 35.91 2.67
CA GLU A 145 4.62 36.19 3.94
C GLU A 145 5.54 35.10 4.53
N GLN A 146 6.75 34.96 3.97
CA GLN A 146 7.97 34.66 4.73
C GLN A 146 9.16 35.50 4.23
N THR A 147 8.93 36.79 4.01
CA THR A 147 9.94 37.82 4.22
C THR A 147 9.76 38.33 5.65
N SER A 148 10.56 37.84 6.61
CA SER A 148 10.93 38.56 7.86
C SER A 148 11.69 37.73 8.91
N GLU A 149 12.38 36.64 8.57
CA GLU A 149 13.33 36.00 9.51
C GLU A 149 14.78 35.94 9.02
N CYS A 150 15.06 36.29 7.76
CA CYS A 150 16.43 36.44 7.28
C CYS A 150 16.99 37.87 7.41
N ASP A 151 16.15 38.91 7.43
CA ASP A 151 16.61 40.31 7.58
C ASP A 151 16.84 40.72 9.05
N ARG A 152 16.56 39.85 10.02
CA ARG A 152 16.75 40.17 11.45
C ARG A 152 18.19 39.97 11.95
N ASN A 153 19.06 39.35 11.15
CA ASN A 153 20.45 39.06 11.55
C ASN A 153 21.51 39.99 10.93
N GLU A 154 21.14 40.90 10.02
CA GLU A 154 22.10 41.89 9.49
C GLU A 154 22.14 43.19 10.30
N LEU A 155 21.09 43.52 11.05
CA LEU A 155 21.04 44.76 11.86
C LEU A 155 21.70 44.64 13.25
N GLU A 156 22.06 43.43 13.70
CA GLU A 156 22.86 43.23 14.92
C GLU A 156 24.37 43.17 14.66
N ARG A 157 24.82 43.28 13.39
CA ARG A 157 26.25 43.28 13.04
C ARG A 157 26.85 44.65 12.79
N GLU A 158 26.06 45.71 12.85
CA GLU A 158 26.50 47.10 12.64
C GLU A 158 26.35 48.02 13.87
N ASN A 159 26.10 47.45 15.06
CA ASN A 159 26.30 48.15 16.35
C ASN A 159 27.41 47.49 17.16
#